data_AF-A0A1I4Q151-F1
#
_entry.id   AF-A0A1I4Q151-F1
#
_cell.length_a   1.000
_cell.length_b   1.000
_cell.length_c   1.000
_cell.angle_alpha   90.00
_cell.angle_beta   90.00
_cell.angle_gamma   90.00
#
_symmetry.space_group_name_H-M   'P 1'
#
loop_
_entity.id
_entity.type
_entity.pdbx_description
1 polymer ?
#
loop_
_entity_poly.entity_id
_entity_poly.type
_entity_poly.pdbx_seq_one_letter_code
_entity_poly.pdbx_strand_id
1 'polypeptide(L)' 'MTKTITFAIMHFAIAFAVVYAMTGSLLLGGAVALVEPALNTVAFHFHEKIWTRIEQARRNAKSAENLLHA' A
#
# COMPACT_ATOMS: atom_id res chain seq x y z
N MET A 1 1.47 -3.88 -22.22
CA MET A 1 0.81 -2.91 -21.32
C MET A 1 -0.70 -3.09 -21.22
N THR A 2 -1.37 -3.67 -22.21
CA THR A 2 -2.84 -3.91 -22.17
C THR A 2 -3.28 -4.75 -20.98
N LYS A 3 -2.55 -5.82 -20.62
CA LYS A 3 -2.87 -6.67 -19.46
C LYS A 3 -2.92 -5.89 -18.13
N THR A 4 -2.00 -4.94 -17.96
CA THR A 4 -1.92 -4.09 -16.76
C THR A 4 -3.10 -3.12 -16.70
N ILE A 5 -3.47 -2.53 -17.84
CA ILE A 5 -4.61 -1.61 -17.94
C ILE A 5 -5.93 -2.36 -17.72
N THR A 6 -6.10 -3.54 -18.32
CA THR A 6 -7.31 -4.36 -18.13
C THR A 6 -7.46 -4.81 -16.68
N PHE A 7 -6.35 -5.15 -16.00
CA PHE A 7 -6.37 -5.49 -14.57
C PHE A 7 -6.81 -4.29 -13.70
N ALA A 8 -6.26 -3.10 -13.96
CA ALA A 8 -6.65 -1.89 -13.23
C ALA A 8 -8.13 -1.56 -13.45
N ILE A 9 -8.61 -1.57 -14.70
CA ILE A 9 -10.02 -1.30 -15.03
C ILE A 9 -10.94 -2.33 -14.35
N MET A 10 -10.58 -3.62 -14.39
CA MET A 10 -11.37 -4.66 -13.74
C MET A 10 -11.42 -4.49 -12.22
N HIS A 11 -10.31 -4.08 -11.60
CA HIS A 11 -10.29 -3.80 -10.16
C HIS A 11 -11.22 -2.64 -9.79
N PHE A 12 -11.11 -1.50 -10.48
CA PHE A 12 -11.99 -0.35 -10.25
C PHE A 12 -13.45 -0.70 -10.50
N ALA A 13 -13.74 -1.46 -11.55
CA ALA A 13 -15.11 -1.89 -11.86
C ALA A 13 -15.71 -2.78 -10.77
N ILE A 14 -14.95 -3.73 -10.22
CA ILE A 14 -15.41 -4.61 -9.14
C ILE A 14 -15.63 -3.80 -7.85
N ALA A 15 -14.65 -2.97 -7.46
CA ALA A 15 -14.75 -2.15 -6.26
C ALA A 15 -15.96 -1.19 -6.31
N PHE A 16 -16.14 -0.53 -7.46
CA PHE A 16 -17.30 0.32 -7.71
C PHE A 16 -18.62 -0.46 -7.69
N ALA A 17 -18.69 -1.61 -8.36
CA ALA A 17 -19.89 -2.42 -8.47
C ALA A 17 -20.34 -2.98 -7.11
N VAL A 18 -19.41 -3.48 -6.28
CA VAL A 18 -19.73 -4.02 -4.95
C VAL A 18 -20.29 -2.92 -4.05
N VAL A 19 -19.64 -1.75 -4.01
CA VAL A 19 -20.06 -0.63 -3.16
C VAL A 19 -21.38 -0.02 -3.65
N TYR A 20 -21.55 0.10 -4.96
CA TYR A 20 -22.79 0.55 -5.56
C TYR A 20 -23.94 -0.43 -5.29
N ALA A 21 -23.71 -1.75 -5.40
CA ALA A 21 -24.72 -2.76 -5.10
C ALA A 21 -25.11 -2.76 -3.61
N MET A 22 -24.15 -2.52 -2.70
CA MET A 22 -24.41 -2.46 -1.27
C MET A 22 -25.11 -1.16 -0.84
N THR A 23 -24.79 -0.03 -1.47
CA THR A 23 -25.20 1.30 -0.98
C THR A 23 -26.20 2.03 -1.88
N GLY A 24 -26.33 1.61 -3.14
CA GLY A 24 -27.14 2.30 -4.16
C GLY A 24 -26.59 3.66 -4.61
N SER A 25 -25.41 4.07 -4.12
CA SER A 25 -24.85 5.41 -4.31
C SER A 25 -23.60 5.40 -5.18
N LEU A 26 -23.69 6.07 -6.33
CA LEU A 26 -22.55 6.28 -7.24
C LEU A 26 -21.39 7.04 -6.58
N LEU A 27 -21.71 7.94 -5.64
CA LEU A 27 -20.71 8.77 -4.97
C LEU A 27 -19.77 7.92 -4.10
N LEU A 28 -20.34 6.94 -3.39
CA LEU A 28 -19.57 5.99 -2.58
C LEU A 28 -18.73 5.05 -3.44
N GLY A 29 -19.26 4.57 -4.57
CA GLY A 29 -18.48 3.77 -5.51
C GLY A 29 -17.25 4.51 -6.04
N GLY A 30 -17.42 5.80 -6.40
CA GLY A 30 -16.31 6.65 -6.83
C GLY A 30 -15.30 6.96 -5.73
N ALA A 31 -15.78 7.20 -4.50
CA ALA A 31 -14.90 7.39 -3.35
C ALA A 31 -14.05 6.14 -3.10
N VAL A 32 -14.64 4.94 -3.16
CA VAL A 32 -13.91 3.68 -2.93
C VAL A 32 -12.90 3.39 -4.05
N ALA A 33 -13.19 3.76 -5.30
CA ALA A 33 -12.20 3.70 -6.36
C ALA A 33 -10.92 4.50 -6.01
N LEU A 34 -11.04 5.64 -5.34
CA LEU A 34 -9.87 6.43 -4.89
C LEU A 34 -9.26 5.93 -3.57
N VAL A 35 -10.00 5.15 -2.79
CA VAL A 35 -9.53 4.60 -1.52
C VAL A 35 -8.39 3.60 -1.72
N GLU A 36 -8.43 2.77 -2.77
CA GLU A 36 -7.37 1.79 -3.03
C GLU A 36 -5.99 2.45 -3.22
N PRO A 37 -5.79 3.42 -4.14
CA PRO A 37 -4.51 4.10 -4.27
C PRO A 37 -4.15 4.90 -3.02
N ALA A 38 -5.12 5.49 -2.32
CA ALA A 38 -4.86 6.21 -1.07
C ALA A 38 -4.33 5.26 0.02
N LEU A 39 -4.95 4.10 0.21
CA LEU A 39 -4.49 3.08 1.15
C LEU A 39 -3.14 2.52 0.74
N ASN A 40 -2.90 2.27 -0.54
CA ASN A 40 -1.61 1.80 -1.03
C ASN A 40 -0.50 2.83 -0.75
N THR A 41 -0.74 4.13 -0.97
CA THR A 41 0.21 5.20 -0.63
C THR A 41 0.43 5.32 0.88
N VAL A 42 -0.64 5.27 1.69
CA VAL A 42 -0.55 5.35 3.16
C VAL A 42 0.19 4.14 3.72
N ALA A 43 -0.17 2.93 3.29
CA ALA A 43 0.48 1.69 3.71
C ALA A 43 1.96 1.70 3.33
N PHE A 44 2.30 2.13 2.11
CA PHE A 44 3.69 2.25 1.68
C PHE A 44 4.47 3.27 2.54
N HIS A 45 3.86 4.42 2.85
CA HIS A 45 4.48 5.44 3.70
C HIS A 45 4.75 4.94 5.12
N PHE A 46 3.79 4.24 5.74
CA PHE A 46 3.99 3.62 7.04
C PHE A 46 5.00 2.47 7.00
N HIS A 47 4.97 1.65 5.94
CA HIS A 47 5.92 0.55 5.75
C HIS A 47 7.36 1.07 5.65
N GLU A 48 7.62 2.10 4.83
CA GLU A 48 8.91 2.78 4.74
C GLU A 48 9.40 3.30 6.11
N LYS A 49 8.51 3.97 6.85
CA LYS A 49 8.84 4.58 8.14
C LYS A 49 9.15 3.55 9.21
N ILE A 50 8.42 2.44 9.24
CA ILE A 50 8.64 1.32 10.16
C ILE A 50 9.91 0.56 9.77
N TRP A 51 10.07 0.27 8.48
CA TRP A 51 11.21 -0.49 7.98
C TRP A 51 12.52 0.27 8.17
N THR A 52 12.55 1.57 7.91
CA THR A 52 13.74 2.40 8.12
C THR A 52 14.21 2.36 9.57
N ARG A 53 13.29 2.37 10.55
CA ARG A 53 13.65 2.24 11.97
C ARG A 53 14.22 0.86 12.31
N ILE A 54 13.64 -0.19 11.75
CA ILE A 54 14.12 -1.57 11.94
C ILE A 54 15.50 -1.76 11.28
N GLU A 55 15.69 -1.23 10.07
CA GLU A 55 16.94 -1.24 9.32
C GLU A 55 18.05 -0.48 10.06
N GLN A 56 17.74 0.69 10.63
CA GLN A 56 18.67 1.46 11.47
C GLN A 56 19.06 0.69 12.74
N ALA A 57 18.11 0.06 13.42
CA ALA A 57 18.39 -0.77 14.60
C ALA A 57 19.30 -1.97 14.24
N ARG A 58 19.04 -2.63 13.10
CA ARG A 58 19.90 -3.73 12.60
C ARG A 58 21.30 -3.26 12.21
N ARG A 59 21.44 -2.10 11.57
CA ARG A 59 22.75 -1.53 11.22
C ARG A 59 23.58 -1.23 12.46
N ASN A 60 22.98 -0.63 13.48
CA ASN A 60 23.68 -0.32 14.74
C ASN A 60 24.13 -1.59 15.47
N ALA A 61 23.30 -2.64 15.48
CA ALA A 61 23.67 -3.93 16.07
C ALA A 61 24.86 -4.58 15.32
N LYS A 62 24.85 -4.54 13.98
CA LYS A 62 25.91 -5.12 13.15
C LYS A 62 27.24 -4.35 13.23
N SER A 63 27.18 -3.02 13.38
CA SER A 63 28.37 -2.19 13.63
C SER A 63 29.00 -2.45 15.00
N ALA A 64 28.20 -2.71 16.04
CA ALA A 64 28.72 -3.06 17.37
C ALA A 64 29.40 -4.44 17.38
N GLU A 65 28.85 -5.42 16.66
CA GLU A 65 29.47 -6.74 16.50
C GLU A 65 30.83 -6.66 15.79
N ASN A 66 30.92 -5.89 14.71
CA ASN A 66 32.19 -5.69 13.98
C ASN A 66 33.28 -5.00 14.81
N LEU A 67 32.91 -4.15 15.78
CA LEU A 67 33.85 -3.47 16.67
C LEU A 67 34.32 -4.36 17.84
N LEU A 68 33.54 -5.38 18.20
CA LEU A 68 33.92 -6.36 19.21
C LEU A 68 34.84 -7.46 18.64
N HIS A 69 34.78 -7.67 17.33
CA HIS A 69 35.59 -8.68 16.61
C HIS A 69 36.84 -8.11 15.92
N ALA A 70 37.10 -6.80 16.01
CA ALA A 70 38.30 -6.13 15.50
C ALA A 70 39.28 -5.82 16.65
#